data_AF-A0A2E6PUG3-F1
#
_entry.id   AF-A0A2E6PUG3-F1
#
_cell.length_a   1.000
_cell.length_b   1.000
_cell.length_c   1.000
_cell.angle_alpha   90.00
_cell.angle_beta   90.00
_cell.angle_gamma   90.00
#
_symmetry.space_group_name_H-M   'P 1'
#
loop_
_entity.id
_entity.type
_entity.pdbx_description
1 polymer ?
#
loop_
_entity_poly.entity_id
_entity_poly.type
_entity_poly.pdbx_seq_one_letter_code
_entity_poly.pdbx_strand_id
1 'polypeptide(L)'
;MEANIPFRREYQFYNQRKWRFDFAIGNQPLDQKIAIEIEGGVFSNGRHTRGSGYIKDMEKYNHAVLQGWSVLRYATHQVCTDTIDDIKMLINRGQYVKA
;
A
#
# COMPACT_ATOMS: atom_id res chain seq x y z
N MET A 1 9.64 2.29 20.13
CA MET A 1 8.40 3.08 20.14
C MET A 1 7.45 2.42 19.17
N GLU A 2 6.33 1.87 19.64
CA GLU A 2 5.28 1.38 18.75
C GLU A 2 4.59 2.59 18.14
N ALA A 3 4.63 2.71 16.81
CA ALA A 3 3.80 3.68 16.11
C ALA A 3 2.35 3.19 16.23
N ASN A 4 1.56 3.83 17.08
CA ASN A 4 0.13 3.53 17.28
C ASN A 4 -0.70 4.00 16.07
N ILE A 5 -0.40 3.44 14.90
CA ILE A 5 -1.04 3.74 13.62
C ILE A 5 -2.06 2.63 13.35
N PRO A 6 -3.37 2.94 13.33
CA PRO A 6 -4.38 1.95 13.00
C PRO A 6 -4.20 1.44 11.57
N PHE A 7 -4.36 0.13 11.37
CA PHE A 7 -4.27 -0.48 10.04
C PHE A 7 -5.16 -1.71 9.91
N ARG A 8 -5.36 -2.14 8.67
CA ARG A 8 -6.04 -3.39 8.30
C ARG A 8 -5.16 -4.21 7.40
N ARG A 9 -5.09 -5.52 7.65
CA ARG A 9 -4.32 -6.45 6.82
C ARG A 9 -5.16 -7.00 5.68
N GLU A 10 -4.51 -7.35 4.57
CA GLU A 10 -5.13 -7.99 3.40
C GLU A 10 -6.39 -7.27 2.89
N TYR A 11 -6.35 -5.94 2.92
CA TYR A 11 -7.51 -5.11 2.66
C TYR A 11 -7.91 -5.16 1.19
N GLN A 12 -9.09 -5.70 0.90
CA GLN A 12 -9.65 -5.73 -0.44
C GLN A 12 -10.21 -4.35 -0.82
N PHE A 13 -9.49 -3.61 -1.65
CA PHE A 13 -9.87 -2.24 -2.05
C PHE A 13 -10.74 -2.18 -3.30
N TYR A 14 -10.83 -3.27 -4.05
CA TYR A 14 -11.64 -3.37 -5.26
C TYR A 14 -12.54 -4.59 -5.18
N ASN A 15 -13.83 -4.43 -5.49
CA ASN A 15 -14.82 -5.50 -5.37
C ASN A 15 -14.87 -6.39 -6.63
N GLN A 16 -14.68 -5.81 -7.82
CA GLN A 16 -14.79 -6.54 -9.09
C GLN A 16 -13.60 -7.49 -9.33
N ARG A 17 -12.43 -7.16 -8.79
CA ARG A 17 -11.27 -8.06 -8.74
C ARG A 17 -10.85 -8.22 -7.31
N LYS A 18 -10.40 -9.42 -6.93
CA LYS A 18 -9.95 -9.75 -5.56
C LYS A 18 -8.60 -9.12 -5.21
N TRP A 19 -8.34 -7.88 -5.63
CA TRP A 19 -7.12 -7.15 -5.31
C TRP A 19 -7.13 -6.72 -3.86
N ARG A 20 -6.03 -7.02 -3.18
CA ARG A 20 -5.80 -6.67 -1.79
C ARG A 20 -4.51 -5.88 -1.67
N PHE A 21 -4.43 -5.04 -0.64
CA PHE A 21 -3.16 -4.53 -0.13
C PHE A 21 -2.75 -5.35 1.08
N ASP A 22 -1.46 -5.54 1.31
CA ASP A 22 -0.97 -6.13 2.55
C ASP A 22 -1.44 -5.34 3.76
N PHE A 23 -1.37 -4.00 3.68
CA PHE A 23 -1.89 -3.10 4.71
C PHE A 23 -2.65 -1.90 4.12
N ALA A 24 -3.77 -1.55 4.73
CA ALA A 24 -4.45 -0.26 4.55
C ALA A 24 -4.42 0.52 5.86
N ILE A 25 -4.01 1.79 5.81
CA ILE A 25 -3.78 2.64 6.99
C ILE A 25 -5.03 3.47 7.30
N GLY A 26 -5.43 3.47 8.58
CA GLY A 26 -6.55 4.25 9.10
C GLY A 26 -7.59 3.42 9.86
N ASN A 27 -8.55 4.14 10.45
CA ASN A 27 -9.70 3.56 11.15
C ASN A 27 -10.85 3.26 10.16
N GLN A 28 -12.07 3.03 10.66
CA GLN A 28 -13.26 2.90 9.80
C GLN A 28 -14.24 4.06 10.01
N PRO A 29 -14.80 4.62 8.92
CA PRO A 29 -14.30 4.48 7.54
C PRO A 29 -12.88 5.04 7.42
N LEU A 30 -12.10 4.57 6.44
CA LEU A 30 -10.69 4.98 6.31
C LEU A 30 -10.61 6.50 6.09
N ASP A 31 -9.99 7.20 7.04
CA ASP A 31 -9.87 8.66 7.02
C ASP A 31 -9.05 9.16 5.82
N GLN A 32 -8.10 8.33 5.37
CA GLN A 32 -7.24 8.55 4.21
C GLN A 32 -7.01 7.21 3.49
N LYS A 33 -6.90 7.26 2.16
CA LYS A 33 -6.64 6.06 1.34
C LYS A 33 -5.13 5.84 1.20
N ILE A 34 -4.49 5.39 2.28
CA ILE A 34 -3.06 5.04 2.28
C ILE A 34 -2.92 3.51 2.38
N ALA A 35 -2.09 2.92 1.53
CA ALA A 35 -1.82 1.49 1.51
C ALA A 35 -0.33 1.20 1.48
N ILE A 36 0.04 0.03 2.00
CA ILE A 36 1.40 -0.53 1.96
C ILE A 36 1.33 -1.89 1.27
N GLU A 37 2.27 -2.13 0.38
CA GLU A 37 2.50 -3.41 -0.28
C GLU A 37 3.93 -3.90 -0.10
N ILE A 38 4.07 -5.17 0.28
CA ILE A 38 5.36 -5.83 0.45
C ILE A 38 5.59 -6.78 -0.73
N GLU A 39 6.43 -6.31 -1.66
CA GLU A 39 6.80 -7.04 -2.86
C GLU A 39 7.77 -8.18 -2.50
N GLY A 40 7.21 -9.37 -2.33
CA GLY A 40 7.99 -10.58 -2.07
C GLY A 40 8.69 -11.11 -3.32
N GLY A 41 9.92 -11.61 -3.15
CA GLY A 41 10.61 -12.32 -4.23
C GLY A 41 11.04 -11.44 -5.41
N VAL A 42 11.35 -10.16 -5.17
CA VAL A 42 11.82 -9.23 -6.22
C VAL A 42 13.09 -9.69 -6.95
N PHE A 43 13.89 -10.58 -6.34
CA PHE A 43 15.06 -11.22 -6.96
C PHE A 43 14.84 -12.69 -7.33
N SER A 44 13.68 -13.25 -7.01
CA SER A 44 13.35 -14.61 -7.46
C SER A 44 12.70 -14.52 -8.85
N ASN A 45 12.93 -15.48 -9.74
CA ASN A 45 12.23 -15.55 -11.04
C ASN A 45 10.75 -16.04 -10.87
N GLY A 46 10.09 -15.53 -9.84
CA GLY A 46 8.74 -15.86 -9.41
C GLY A 46 7.67 -15.03 -10.09
N ARG A 47 6.44 -15.12 -9.58
CA ARG A 47 5.26 -14.46 -10.18
C ARG A 47 5.47 -12.95 -10.40
N HIS A 48 6.02 -12.25 -9.40
CA HIS A 48 6.13 -10.78 -9.42
C HIS A 48 7.21 -10.25 -10.36
N THR A 49 8.20 -11.07 -10.74
CA THR A 49 9.28 -10.69 -11.65
C THR A 49 9.06 -11.22 -13.08
N ARG A 50 8.24 -12.25 -13.25
CA ARG A 50 7.77 -12.68 -14.57
C ARG A 50 6.89 -11.60 -15.19
N GLY A 51 7.13 -11.29 -16.46
CA GLY A 51 6.47 -10.18 -17.17
C GLY A 51 4.93 -10.21 -17.08
N SER A 52 4.31 -11.39 -17.13
CA SER A 52 2.84 -11.51 -17.04
C SER A 52 2.28 -11.20 -15.66
N GLY A 53 3.02 -11.48 -14.58
CA GLY A 53 2.63 -11.08 -13.23
C GLY A 53 2.87 -9.60 -13.01
N TYR A 54 4.03 -9.10 -13.43
CA TYR A 54 4.38 -7.69 -13.35
C TYR A 54 3.36 -6.77 -14.06
N ILE A 55 2.90 -7.13 -15.27
CA ILE A 55 1.85 -6.38 -15.98
C ILE A 55 0.52 -6.35 -15.21
N LYS A 56 0.14 -7.46 -14.56
CA LYS A 56 -1.08 -7.52 -13.73
C LYS A 56 -0.96 -6.66 -12.47
N ASP A 57 0.24 -6.58 -11.91
CA ASP A 57 0.52 -5.71 -10.77
C ASP A 57 0.45 -4.23 -11.18
N MET A 58 0.94 -3.86 -12.37
CA MET A 58 0.73 -2.50 -12.92
C MET A 58 -0.77 -2.14 -13.00
N GLU A 59 -1.60 -3.06 -13.50
CA GLU A 59 -3.05 -2.84 -13.62
C GLU A 59 -3.68 -2.56 -12.23
N LYS A 60 -3.30 -3.36 -11.23
CA LYS A 60 -3.73 -3.19 -9.83
C LYS A 60 -3.34 -1.81 -9.30
N TYR A 61 -2.08 -1.41 -9.47
CA TYR A 61 -1.57 -0.15 -8.91
C TYR A 61 -2.12 1.08 -9.61
N ASN A 62 -2.28 1.06 -10.94
CA ASN A 62 -2.95 2.13 -11.66
C ASN A 62 -4.40 2.29 -11.17
N HIS A 63 -5.11 1.18 -10.96
CA HIS A 63 -6.47 1.25 -10.45
C HIS A 63 -6.55 1.77 -9.01
N ALA A 64 -5.58 1.40 -8.15
CA ALA A 64 -5.47 1.96 -6.81
C ALA A 64 -5.36 3.50 -6.85
N VAL A 65 -4.49 4.04 -7.70
CA VAL A 65 -4.31 5.49 -7.87
C VAL A 65 -5.61 6.14 -8.37
N LEU A 66 -6.28 5.56 -9.36
CA LEU A 66 -7.57 6.07 -9.87
C LEU A 66 -8.67 6.11 -8.79
N GLN A 67 -8.60 5.21 -7.81
CA GLN A 67 -9.49 5.18 -6.65
C GLN A 67 -9.05 6.14 -5.52
N GLY A 68 -8.00 6.94 -5.73
CA GLY A 68 -7.47 7.91 -4.79
C GLY A 68 -6.52 7.33 -3.75
N TRP A 69 -5.99 6.12 -3.95
CA TRP A 69 -5.02 5.53 -3.03
C TRP A 69 -3.61 6.06 -3.26
N SER A 70 -2.93 6.38 -2.16
CA SER A 70 -1.47 6.46 -2.10
C SER A 70 -0.94 5.10 -1.69
N VAL A 71 -0.12 4.47 -2.54
CA VAL A 71 0.42 3.13 -2.29
C VAL A 71 1.93 3.21 -2.14
N LEU A 72 2.44 2.88 -0.96
CA LEU A 72 3.87 2.71 -0.70
C LEU A 72 4.24 1.23 -0.93
N ARG A 73 5.32 0.97 -1.67
CA ARG A 73 5.73 -0.38 -2.08
C ARG A 73 7.17 -0.63 -1.64
N TYR A 74 7.38 -1.73 -0.93
CA TYR A 74 8.68 -2.09 -0.38
C TYR A 74 9.01 -3.53 -0.70
N ALA A 75 10.27 -3.84 -0.99
CA ALA A 75 10.74 -5.23 -0.91
C ALA A 75 10.79 -5.68 0.56
N THR A 76 10.72 -6.99 0.81
CA THR A 76 10.74 -7.55 2.18
C THR A 76 11.90 -7.03 3.05
N HIS A 77 13.08 -6.78 2.47
CA HIS A 77 14.27 -6.30 3.19
C HIS A 77 14.29 -4.78 3.42
N GLN A 78 13.38 -4.03 2.80
CA GLN A 78 13.27 -2.57 2.96
C GLN A 78 12.28 -2.19 4.08
N VAL A 79 11.58 -3.15 4.67
CA VAL A 79 10.65 -2.90 5.78
C VAL A 79 11.46 -2.58 7.02
N CYS A 80 11.59 -1.30 7.33
CA CYS A 80 12.37 -0.78 8.46
C CYS A 80 11.69 0.46 9.07
N THR A 81 12.40 1.17 9.95
CA THR A 81 11.90 2.40 10.58
C THR A 81 11.54 3.48 9.55
N ASP A 82 12.27 3.59 8.44
CA ASP A 82 12.03 4.59 7.40
C ASP A 82 10.64 4.43 6.77
N THR A 83 10.14 3.19 6.65
CA THR A 83 8.77 2.90 6.20
C THR A 83 7.71 3.57 7.08
N ILE A 84 7.96 3.66 8.40
CA ILE A 84 7.02 4.31 9.34
C ILE A 84 6.98 5.82 9.11
N ASP A 85 8.12 6.44 8.79
CA ASP A 85 8.20 7.88 8.59
C ASP A 85 7.52 8.31 7.28
N ASP A 86 7.63 7.51 6.22
CA ASP A 86 6.85 7.71 4.99
C ASP A 86 5.33 7.71 5.25
N ILE A 87 4.84 6.78 6.08
CA ILE A 87 3.42 6.71 6.46
C ILE A 87 3.01 7.97 7.22
N LYS A 88 3.81 8.41 8.20
CA LYS A 88 3.53 9.64 8.96
C LYS A 88 3.50 10.85 8.03
N MET A 89 4.40 10.93 7.05
CA MET A 89 4.42 12.02 6.08
C MET A 89 3.12 12.07 5.27
N LEU A 90 2.61 10.92 4.82
CA LEU A 90 1.33 10.85 4.11
C LEU A 90 0.14 11.23 5.00
N ILE A 91 0.09 10.73 6.25
CA ILE A 91 -0.95 11.07 7.22
C ILE A 91 -1.01 12.59 7.43
N ASN A 92 0.15 13.21 7.66
CA ASN A 92 0.25 14.66 7.89
C ASN A 92 -0.15 15.46 6.65
N ARG A 93 0.26 15.02 5.45
CA ARG A 93 -0.13 15.67 4.19
C ARG A 93 -1.65 15.75 4.02
N GLY A 94 -2.38 14.69 4.36
CA GLY A 94 -3.84 14.67 4.27
C GLY A 94 -4.55 15.61 5.26
N GLN A 95 -3.88 16.03 6.34
CA GLN A 95 -4.44 16.98 7.32
C GLN A 95 -4.38 18.44 6.83
N TYR A 96 -3.34 18.82 6.08
CA TYR A 96 -3.18 20.20 5.58
C TYR A 96 -4.12 20.58 4.43
N VAL A 97 -4.67 19.60 3.70
CA VAL A 97 -5.57 19.85 2.55
C VAL A 97 -7.02 20.10 3.00
N LYS A 98 -7.35 19.86 4.28
CA LYS A 98 -8.71 20.04 4.83
C LYS A 98 -8.98 21.46 5.40
N ALA A 99 -8.14 22.44 5.09
CA ALA A 99 -8.31 23.84 5.51
C ALA A 99 -9.10 24.66 4.48
#